data_AF-A0A7V8EIY7-F1
#
_entry.id   AF-A0A7V8EIY7-F1
#
_cell.length_a   1.000
_cell.length_b   1.000
_cell.length_c   1.000
_cell.angle_alpha   90.00
_cell.angle_beta   90.00
_cell.angle_gamma   90.00
#
_symmetry.space_group_name_H-M   'P 1'
#
loop_
_entity.id
_entity.type
_entity.pdbx_description
1 polymer ?
#
loop_
_entity_poly.entity_id
_entity_poly.type
_entity_poly.pdbx_seq_one_letter_code
_entity_poly.pdbx_strand_id
1 'polypeptide(L)'
;MPACEHTVGLVPVDGLVTAREWNISLAAFIAKVEQSNELGQALSADAVHEFQFCPACGAGLDRVALGLMTYGESYAIHLACLHT
;
A
#
# COMPACT_ATOMS: atom_id res chain seq x y z
N MET A 1 -20.85 -17.36 -3.11
CA MET A 1 -19.44 -17.21 -3.48
C MET A 1 -18.64 -17.09 -2.20
N PRO A 2 -17.50 -17.77 -2.03
CA PRO A 2 -16.64 -17.50 -0.88
C PRO A 2 -16.28 -16.02 -0.89
N ALA A 3 -16.30 -15.38 0.28
CA ALA A 3 -15.87 -13.99 0.41
C ALA A 3 -14.39 -13.95 0.03
N CYS A 4 -14.09 -13.39 -1.15
CA CYS A 4 -12.71 -13.21 -1.58
C CYS A 4 -12.10 -12.13 -0.70
N GLU A 5 -11.04 -12.44 0.03
CA GLU A 5 -10.19 -11.43 0.68
C GLU A 5 -9.34 -10.78 -0.41
N HIS A 6 -9.97 -9.88 -1.17
CA HIS A 6 -9.43 -9.31 -2.40
C HIS A 6 -7.98 -8.86 -2.23
N THR A 7 -7.05 -9.47 -2.95
CA THR A 7 -5.68 -8.95 -3.08
C THR A 7 -5.72 -7.66 -3.90
N VAL A 8 -5.16 -6.58 -3.35
CA VAL A 8 -5.30 -5.21 -3.89
C VAL A 8 -3.98 -4.57 -4.31
N GLY A 9 -2.87 -5.24 -4.05
CA GLY A 9 -1.58 -4.81 -4.53
C GLY A 9 -0.41 -5.62 -3.97
N LEU A 10 0.78 -5.13 -4.27
CA LEU A 10 2.05 -5.66 -3.79
C LEU A 10 2.81 -4.57 -3.05
N VAL A 11 3.26 -4.88 -1.84
CA VAL A 11 4.15 -4.05 -1.04
C VAL A 11 5.49 -4.78 -0.92
N PRO A 12 6.65 -4.16 -1.22
CA PRO A 12 7.94 -4.88 -1.32
C PRO A 12 8.35 -5.70 -0.10
N VAL A 13 7.90 -5.29 1.08
CA VAL A 13 8.24 -5.96 2.35
C VAL A 13 7.23 -7.05 2.70
N ASP A 14 5.96 -6.84 2.38
CA ASP A 14 4.86 -7.71 2.81
C ASP A 14 4.38 -8.67 1.69
N GLY A 15 4.82 -8.46 0.45
CA GLY A 15 4.40 -9.23 -0.71
C GLY A 15 3.00 -8.83 -1.19
N LEU A 16 2.18 -9.82 -1.57
CA LEU A 16 0.80 -9.59 -1.99
C LEU A 16 -0.07 -9.26 -0.77
N VAL A 17 -0.76 -8.13 -0.81
CA VAL A 17 -1.53 -7.61 0.33
C VAL A 17 -3.03 -7.59 0.02
N THR A 18 -3.83 -8.01 0.99
CA THR A 18 -5.30 -8.00 0.89
C THR A 18 -5.89 -6.63 1.18
N ALA A 19 -7.14 -6.39 0.77
CA ALA A 19 -7.88 -5.15 1.06
C ALA A 19 -7.88 -4.81 2.56
N ARG A 20 -7.94 -5.83 3.42
CA ARG A 20 -7.96 -5.68 4.87
C ARG A 20 -6.64 -5.14 5.43
N GLU A 21 -5.52 -5.55 4.84
CA GLU A 21 -4.17 -5.29 5.35
C GLU A 21 -3.53 -4.07 4.69
N TRP A 22 -4.02 -3.70 3.51
CA TRP A 22 -3.41 -2.73 2.61
C TRP A 22 -2.97 -1.43 3.28
N ASN A 23 -3.88 -0.71 3.94
CA ASN A 23 -3.55 0.60 4.53
C ASN A 23 -2.47 0.49 5.63
N ILE A 24 -2.46 -0.61 6.39
CA ILE A 24 -1.49 -0.85 7.46
C ILE A 24 -0.12 -1.17 6.86
N SER A 25 -0.08 -2.10 5.90
CA SER A 25 1.14 -2.45 5.16
C SER A 25 1.75 -1.25 4.45
N LEU A 26 0.92 -0.42 3.83
CA LEU A 26 1.36 0.77 3.12
C LEU A 26 1.97 1.81 4.07
N ALA A 27 1.33 2.08 5.21
CA ALA A 27 1.87 2.98 6.23
C ALA A 27 3.20 2.49 6.80
N ALA A 28 3.31 1.18 7.09
CA ALA A 28 4.55 0.58 7.59
C ALA A 28 5.69 0.67 6.55
N PHE A 29 5.38 0.46 5.28
CA PHE A 29 6.36 0.59 4.20
C PHE A 29 6.86 2.04 4.05
N ILE A 30 5.97 3.03 4.11
CA ILE A 30 6.34 4.44 4.02
C ILE A 30 7.30 4.85 5.14
N ALA A 31 7.01 4.47 6.38
CA ALA A 31 7.91 4.73 7.51
C ALA A 31 9.30 4.09 7.30
N LYS A 32 9.34 2.90 6.67
CA LYS A 32 10.61 2.24 6.33
C LYS A 32 11.36 2.94 5.21
N VAL A 33 10.66 3.45 4.18
CA VAL A 33 11.28 4.25 3.10
C VAL A 33 11.96 5.48 3.69
N GLU A 34 11.30 6.18 4.61
CA GLU A 34 11.90 7.32 5.31
C GLU A 34 13.15 6.92 6.10
N GLN A 35 13.05 5.90 6.96
CA GLN A 35 14.19 5.41 7.73
C GLN A 35 15.36 4.99 6.82
N SER A 36 15.07 4.33 5.71
CA SER A 36 16.09 3.96 4.73
C SER A 36 16.72 5.19 4.06
N ASN A 37 15.93 6.20 3.71
CA ASN A 37 16.43 7.45 3.15
C ASN A 37 17.36 8.19 4.13
N GLU A 38 17.02 8.24 5.43
CA GLU A 38 17.88 8.82 6.47
C GLU A 38 19.22 8.08 6.59
N LEU A 39 19.21 6.75 6.40
CA LEU A 39 20.40 5.90 6.43
C LEU A 39 21.17 5.87 5.09
N GLY A 40 20.73 6.64 4.08
CA GLY A 40 21.33 6.65 2.75
C GLY A 40 21.09 5.38 1.92
N GLN A 41 20.09 4.58 2.29
CA GLN A 41 19.64 3.40 1.56
C GLN A 41 18.48 3.79 0.63
N ALA A 42 18.69 3.68 -0.68
CA ALA A 42 17.67 4.03 -1.67
C ALA A 42 16.58 2.94 -1.74
N LEU A 43 15.52 3.10 -0.95
CA LEU A 43 14.32 2.28 -1.05
C LEU A 43 13.32 3.04 -1.94
N SER A 44 13.07 2.53 -3.15
CA SER A 44 12.22 3.23 -4.12
C SER A 44 10.73 3.01 -3.85
N ALA A 45 9.97 4.11 -3.91
CA ALA A 45 8.52 4.14 -3.91
C ALA A 45 7.89 3.37 -5.10
N ASP A 46 8.61 3.28 -6.23
CA ASP A 46 8.14 2.62 -7.45
C ASP A 46 7.94 1.10 -7.28
N ALA A 47 8.37 0.55 -6.15
CA ALA A 47 8.26 -0.86 -5.85
C ALA A 47 6.88 -1.24 -5.27
N VAL A 48 6.02 -0.27 -4.93
CA VAL A 48 4.61 -0.53 -4.57
C VAL A 48 3.76 -0.63 -5.83
N HIS A 49 3.01 -1.72 -5.95
CA HIS A 49 2.09 -1.93 -7.07
C HIS A 49 0.65 -1.97 -6.59
N GLU A 50 -0.19 -1.14 -7.17
CA GLU A 50 -1.62 -1.05 -6.89
C GLU A 50 -2.40 -1.77 -7.99
N PHE A 51 -3.22 -2.75 -7.63
CA PHE A 51 -3.95 -3.54 -8.62
C PHE A 51 -5.29 -2.89 -8.96
N GLN A 52 -5.65 -2.96 -10.25
CA GLN A 52 -6.99 -2.59 -10.72
C GLN A 52 -7.97 -3.76 -10.64
N PHE A 53 -7.46 -5.00 -10.64
CA PHE A 53 -8.25 -6.22 -10.58
C PHE A 53 -7.65 -7.19 -9.58
N CYS A 54 -8.51 -7.91 -8.85
CA CYS A 54 -8.05 -8.94 -7.92
C CYS A 54 -7.51 -10.15 -8.71
N PRO A 55 -6.24 -10.56 -8.54
CA PRO A 55 -5.67 -11.70 -9.27
C PRO A 55 -6.35 -13.04 -8.91
N ALA A 56 -6.98 -13.14 -7.74
CA ALA A 56 -7.63 -14.38 -7.28
C ALA A 56 -9.03 -14.59 -7.88
N CYS A 57 -9.83 -13.53 -8.04
CA CYS A 57 -11.22 -13.64 -8.47
C CYS A 57 -11.60 -12.80 -9.70
N GLY A 58 -10.67 -12.01 -10.24
CA GLY A 58 -10.89 -11.15 -11.41
C GLY A 58 -11.79 -9.94 -11.16
N ALA A 59 -12.28 -9.73 -9.92
CA ALA A 59 -13.12 -8.60 -9.60
C ALA A 59 -12.37 -7.28 -9.76
N GLY A 60 -13.02 -6.27 -10.34
CA GLY A 60 -12.53 -4.90 -10.37
C GLY A 60 -12.43 -4.34 -8.95
N LEU A 61 -11.32 -3.66 -8.67
CA LEU A 61 -11.03 -3.10 -7.36
C LEU A 61 -11.36 -1.61 -7.34
N ASP A 62 -12.52 -1.28 -6.80
CA ASP A 62 -12.83 0.11 -6.46
C ASP A 62 -12.20 0.46 -5.11
N ARG A 63 -11.04 1.12 -5.17
CA ARG A 63 -10.26 1.48 -3.97
C ARG A 63 -11.04 2.41 -3.05
N VAL A 64 -11.84 3.32 -3.61
CA VAL A 64 -12.65 4.27 -2.82
C VAL A 64 -13.75 3.51 -2.09
N ALA A 65 -14.48 2.63 -2.79
CA ALA A 65 -15.51 1.79 -2.16
C ALA A 65 -14.95 0.84 -1.11
N LEU A 66 -13.70 0.40 -1.26
CA LEU A 66 -12.98 -0.46 -0.33
C LEU A 66 -12.25 0.31 0.79
N GLY A 67 -12.27 1.65 0.79
CA GLY A 67 -11.58 2.48 1.79
C GLY A 67 -10.05 2.37 1.75
N LEU A 68 -9.48 2.10 0.58
CA LEU A 68 -8.06 1.86 0.37
C LEU A 68 -7.37 3.14 -0.11
N MET A 69 -6.36 3.59 0.63
CA MET A 69 -5.54 4.73 0.24
C MET A 69 -4.56 4.32 -0.86
N THR A 70 -4.21 5.24 -1.74
CA THR A 70 -3.08 5.07 -2.64
C THR A 70 -1.75 5.30 -1.91
N TYR A 71 -0.64 4.86 -2.51
CA TYR A 71 0.70 5.19 -2.02
C TYR A 71 0.88 6.71 -1.88
N GLY A 72 0.50 7.47 -2.92
CA GLY A 72 0.62 8.92 -2.93
C GLY A 72 -0.16 9.60 -1.81
N GLU A 73 -1.40 9.20 -1.57
CA GLU A 73 -2.22 9.72 -0.47
C GLU A 73 -1.62 9.38 0.90
N SER A 74 -1.22 8.12 1.11
CA SER A 74 -0.65 7.67 2.38
C SER A 74 0.68 8.38 2.67
N TYR A 75 1.51 8.60 1.64
CA TYR A 75 2.78 9.29 1.77
C TYR A 75 2.58 10.78 2.12
N ALA A 76 1.60 11.44 1.49
CA ALA A 76 1.26 12.83 1.81
C ALA A 76 0.76 12.98 3.26
N ILE A 77 -0.06 12.04 3.75
CA ILE A 77 -0.52 12.00 5.14
C ILE A 77 0.66 11.81 6.11
N HIS A 78 1.57 10.88 5.80
CA HIS A 78 2.76 10.62 6.61
C HIS A 78 3.62 11.88 6.76
N LEU A 79 3.93 12.55 5.64
CA LEU A 79 4.67 13.81 5.65
C LEU A 79 3.95 14.90 6.46
N ALA A 80 2.62 15.00 6.35
CA ALA A 80 1.87 15.98 7.14
C ALA A 80 1.98 15.71 8.66
N CYS A 81 2.01 14.44 9.10
CA CYS A 81 2.16 14.07 10.50
C CYS A 81 3.56 14.33 11.08
N LEU A 82 4.62 14.29 10.27
CA LEU A 82 5.98 14.57 10.74
C LEU A 82 6.23 16.06 11.00
N HIS A 83 5.44 16.94 10.39
CA HIS A 83 5.61 18.39 10.45
C HIS A 83 4.65 19.09 11.44
N THR A 84 3.91 18.33 12.23
CA THR A 84 3.04 18.79 13.33
C THR A 84 3.66 18.53 14.68
#